data_AF-A0A535FJR3-F1
#
_entry.id   AF-A0A535FJR3-F1
#
_cell.length_a   1.000
_cell.length_b   1.000
_cell.length_c   1.000
_cell.angle_alpha   90.00
_cell.angle_beta   90.00
_cell.angle_gamma   90.00
#
_symmetry.space_group_name_H-M   'P 1'
#
loop_
_entity.id
_entity.type
_entity.pdbx_description
1 polymer ?
#
loop_
_entity_poly.entity_id
_entity_poly.type
_entity_poly.pdbx_seq_one_letter_code
_entity_poly.pdbx_strand_id
1 'polypeptide(L)'
;MKVRDVMTTQVITVKENQTTQQAARLLSQYRISGLPVVNDDNVLVGVVTEYDVISKEGQRVRDIMTRAVISVGEDTDLEEVRRILVHERIKRLIVLDQGKLVGIVSRADLVKEVAERWVCNVCGEVTHSEEQPDSCPRCGAREVFASTEPVPPGS
;
A
#
# COMPACT_ATOMS: atom_id res chain seq x y z
N MET A 1 1.79 14.45 -4.73
CA MET A 1 2.30 13.08 -4.83
C MET A 1 1.12 12.16 -4.99
N LYS A 2 1.18 11.25 -5.96
CA LYS A 2 0.10 10.30 -6.26
C LYS A 2 0.37 8.97 -5.57
N VAL A 3 -0.67 8.17 -5.41
CA VAL A 3 -0.58 6.85 -4.76
C VAL A 3 0.40 5.94 -5.50
N ARG A 4 0.43 5.99 -6.84
CA ARG A 4 1.37 5.22 -7.65
C ARG A 4 2.85 5.46 -7.33
N ASP A 5 3.18 6.61 -6.74
CA ASP A 5 4.56 6.97 -6.40
C ASP A 5 5.04 6.27 -5.12
N VAL A 6 4.12 5.70 -4.32
CA VAL A 6 4.37 5.14 -2.98
C VAL A 6 3.88 3.70 -2.83
N MET A 7 2.93 3.26 -3.67
CA MET A 7 2.32 1.94 -3.53
C MET A 7 3.31 0.80 -3.74
N THR A 8 3.05 -0.34 -3.08
CA THR A 8 3.70 -1.60 -3.40
C THR A 8 3.02 -2.23 -4.62
N THR A 9 3.78 -2.47 -5.69
CA THR A 9 3.27 -3.04 -6.96
C THR A 9 3.29 -4.56 -6.99
N GLN A 10 4.17 -5.20 -6.22
CA GLN A 10 4.23 -6.66 -6.09
C GLN A 10 3.16 -7.17 -5.11
N VAL A 11 1.94 -7.31 -5.62
CA VAL A 11 0.79 -7.74 -4.83
C VAL A 11 0.56 -9.24 -4.99
N ILE A 12 0.56 -9.97 -3.88
CA ILE A 12 0.13 -11.37 -3.87
C ILE A 12 -1.39 -11.40 -3.95
N THR A 13 -1.92 -12.02 -4.99
CA THR A 13 -3.36 -12.16 -5.24
C THR A 13 -3.76 -13.63 -5.29
N VAL A 14 -5.06 -13.88 -5.26
CA VAL A 14 -5.64 -15.20 -5.50
C VAL A 14 -6.77 -15.08 -6.53
N LYS A 15 -6.97 -16.10 -7.36
CA LYS A 15 -8.07 -16.15 -8.32
C LYS A 15 -9.36 -16.59 -7.65
N GLU A 16 -10.49 -16.04 -8.08
CA GLU A 16 -11.81 -16.37 -7.51
C GLU A 16 -12.17 -17.86 -7.60
N ASN A 17 -11.62 -18.54 -8.60
CA ASN A 17 -11.84 -19.96 -8.87
C ASN A 17 -10.86 -20.88 -8.13
N GLN A 18 -9.81 -20.36 -7.49
CA GLN A 18 -8.91 -21.18 -6.68
C GLN A 18 -9.60 -21.71 -5.41
N THR A 19 -9.03 -22.75 -4.81
CA THR A 19 -9.59 -23.36 -3.61
C THR A 19 -9.30 -22.53 -2.37
N THR A 20 -10.17 -22.65 -1.36
CA THR A 20 -9.94 -22.04 -0.04
C THR A 20 -8.60 -22.47 0.57
N GLN A 21 -8.18 -23.72 0.34
CA GLN A 21 -6.88 -24.22 0.78
C GLN A 21 -5.70 -23.51 0.10
N GLN A 22 -5.82 -23.18 -1.20
CA GLN A 22 -4.78 -22.41 -1.89
C GLN A 22 -4.65 -21.00 -1.32
N ALA A 23 -5.78 -20.32 -1.05
CA ALA A 23 -5.76 -19.03 -0.37
C ALA A 23 -5.12 -19.12 1.03
N ALA A 24 -5.50 -20.13 1.83
CA ALA A 24 -4.93 -20.37 3.16
C ALA A 24 -3.41 -20.58 3.13
N ARG A 25 -2.90 -21.32 2.13
CA ARG A 25 -1.46 -21.52 1.93
C ARG A 25 -0.73 -20.20 1.66
N LEU A 26 -1.29 -19.35 0.79
CA LEU A 26 -0.70 -18.05 0.47
C LEU A 26 -0.69 -17.12 1.70
N LEU A 27 -1.80 -17.03 2.44
CA LEU A 27 -1.88 -16.25 3.68
C LEU A 27 -0.79 -16.66 4.68
N SER A 28 -0.65 -17.97 4.90
CA SER A 28 0.34 -18.53 5.83
C SER A 28 1.79 -18.36 5.36
N GLN A 29 2.08 -18.71 4.10
CA GLN A 29 3.44 -18.68 3.54
C GLN A 29 4.02 -17.27 3.56
N TYR A 30 3.23 -16.28 3.15
CA TYR A 30 3.67 -14.89 3.06
C TYR A 30 3.40 -14.07 4.33
N ARG A 31 2.81 -14.69 5.37
CA ARG A 31 2.45 -14.05 6.64
C ARG A 31 1.61 -12.78 6.44
N ILE A 32 0.63 -12.87 5.55
CA ILE A 32 -0.29 -11.77 5.22
C ILE A 32 -1.70 -12.11 5.68
N SER A 33 -2.38 -11.09 6.22
CA SER A 33 -3.71 -11.27 6.83
C SER A 33 -4.88 -11.25 5.83
N GLY A 34 -4.60 -11.01 4.56
CA GLY A 34 -5.61 -10.93 3.52
C GLY A 34 -5.03 -10.79 2.12
N LEU A 35 -5.79 -11.25 1.15
CA LEU A 35 -5.46 -11.34 -0.26
C LEU A 35 -6.54 -10.65 -1.10
N PRO A 36 -6.17 -9.78 -2.05
CA PRO A 36 -7.03 -9.41 -3.15
C PRO A 36 -7.42 -10.63 -3.97
N VAL A 37 -8.70 -10.71 -4.33
CA VAL A 37 -9.25 -11.72 -5.22
C VAL A 37 -9.47 -11.10 -6.59
N VAL A 38 -8.88 -11.69 -7.62
CA VAL A 38 -9.00 -11.23 -9.00
C VAL A 38 -9.63 -12.30 -9.90
N ASN A 39 -10.27 -11.88 -10.98
CA ASN A 39 -10.69 -12.79 -12.05
C ASN A 39 -9.53 -13.08 -13.02
N ASP A 40 -9.79 -13.79 -14.11
CA ASP A 40 -8.77 -14.14 -15.11
C ASP A 40 -8.17 -12.91 -15.83
N ASP A 41 -8.95 -11.84 -16.00
CA ASP A 41 -8.54 -10.55 -16.60
C ASP A 41 -7.80 -9.60 -15.63
N ASN A 42 -7.46 -10.06 -14.43
CA ASN A 42 -6.84 -9.28 -13.36
C ASN A 42 -7.71 -8.12 -12.81
N VAL A 43 -9.02 -8.20 -13.03
CA VAL A 43 -9.99 -7.29 -12.42
C VAL A 43 -10.23 -7.73 -10.98
N LEU A 44 -10.24 -6.76 -10.05
CA LEU A 44 -10.55 -7.02 -8.65
C LEU A 44 -12.01 -7.40 -8.49
N VAL A 45 -12.29 -8.57 -7.90
CA VAL A 45 -13.65 -9.08 -7.66
C VAL A 45 -13.97 -9.27 -6.18
N GLY A 46 -12.99 -9.17 -5.30
CA GLY A 46 -13.19 -9.23 -3.86
C GLY A 46 -11.90 -9.24 -3.05
N VAL A 47 -12.03 -9.50 -1.76
CA VAL A 47 -10.92 -9.75 -0.82
C VAL A 47 -11.26 -10.99 0.01
N VAL A 48 -10.25 -11.80 0.30
CA VAL A 48 -10.33 -12.91 1.24
C VAL A 48 -9.30 -12.73 2.34
N THR A 49 -9.70 -12.93 3.59
CA THR A 49 -8.87 -12.74 4.79
C THR A 49 -8.71 -14.04 5.56
N GLU A 50 -7.78 -14.07 6.52
CA GLU A 50 -7.67 -15.18 7.47
C GLU A 50 -9.00 -15.44 8.20
N TYR A 51 -9.73 -14.38 8.54
CA TYR A 51 -11.06 -14.49 9.14
C TYR A 51 -12.03 -15.22 8.22
N ASP A 52 -12.07 -14.88 6.92
CA ASP A 52 -12.97 -15.54 5.97
C ASP A 52 -12.66 -17.03 5.83
N VAL A 53 -11.37 -17.39 5.79
CA VAL A 53 -10.91 -18.79 5.70
C VAL A 53 -11.30 -19.60 6.94
N ILE A 54 -11.30 -18.99 8.13
CA ILE A 54 -11.60 -19.67 9.40
C ILE A 54 -13.10 -19.70 9.69
N SER A 55 -13.84 -18.64 9.32
CA SER A 55 -15.21 -18.42 9.78
C SER A 55 -16.30 -18.79 8.76
N LYS A 56 -15.95 -18.94 7.47
CA LYS A 56 -16.92 -19.23 6.40
C LYS A 56 -16.69 -20.61 5.80
N GLU A 57 -17.78 -21.24 5.38
CA GLU A 57 -17.74 -22.50 4.65
C GLU A 57 -17.77 -22.26 3.14
N GLY A 58 -16.87 -22.90 2.41
CA GLY A 58 -16.79 -22.80 0.95
C GLY A 58 -15.56 -23.52 0.39
N GLN A 59 -15.70 -24.13 -0.78
CA GLN A 59 -14.58 -24.86 -1.41
C GLN A 59 -13.68 -23.93 -2.22
N ARG A 60 -14.24 -22.84 -2.77
CA ARG A 60 -13.53 -21.87 -3.59
C ARG A 60 -13.50 -20.50 -2.94
N VAL A 61 -12.52 -19.69 -3.34
CA VAL A 61 -12.33 -18.34 -2.82
C VAL A 61 -13.58 -17.47 -3.03
N ARG A 62 -14.21 -17.54 -4.20
CA ARG A 62 -15.44 -16.79 -4.50
C ARG A 62 -16.61 -17.09 -3.55
N ASP A 63 -16.59 -18.25 -2.89
CA ASP A 63 -17.64 -18.69 -1.96
C ASP A 63 -17.49 -17.99 -0.59
N ILE A 64 -16.26 -17.62 -0.22
CA ILE A 64 -15.94 -17.04 1.10
C ILE A 64 -15.51 -15.56 1.04
N MET A 65 -15.13 -15.05 -0.14
CA MET A 65 -14.63 -13.67 -0.29
C MET A 65 -15.70 -12.62 0.05
N THR A 66 -15.22 -11.44 0.42
CA THR A 66 -16.05 -10.23 0.53
C THR A 66 -15.92 -9.41 -0.75
N ARG A 67 -17.05 -9.10 -1.39
CA ARG A 67 -17.08 -8.35 -2.67
C ARG A 67 -16.92 -6.84 -2.51
N ALA A 68 -17.37 -6.29 -1.39
CA ALA A 68 -17.24 -4.87 -1.10
C ALA A 68 -15.82 -4.56 -0.63
N VAL A 69 -15.00 -3.97 -1.51
CA VAL A 69 -13.61 -3.63 -1.22
C VAL A 69 -13.43 -2.13 -1.32
N ILE A 70 -12.90 -1.51 -0.27
CA ILE A 70 -12.49 -0.10 -0.32
C ILE A 70 -11.20 -0.05 -1.15
N SER A 71 -11.24 0.72 -2.24
CA SER A 71 -10.14 0.88 -3.18
C SER A 71 -10.02 2.33 -3.64
N VAL A 72 -8.86 2.67 -4.19
CA VAL A 72 -8.53 3.99 -4.74
C VAL A 72 -7.93 3.86 -6.13
N GLY A 73 -8.00 4.91 -6.94
CA GLY A 73 -7.32 4.96 -8.24
C GLY A 73 -5.83 5.26 -8.08
N GLU A 74 -4.98 4.80 -9.00
CA GLU A 74 -3.53 5.05 -8.95
C GLU A 74 -3.13 6.55 -8.98
N ASP A 75 -3.97 7.39 -9.58
CA ASP A 75 -3.84 8.85 -9.63
C ASP A 75 -4.47 9.58 -8.43
N THR A 76 -4.96 8.83 -7.44
CA THR A 76 -5.50 9.40 -6.20
C THR A 76 -4.38 10.14 -5.45
N ASP A 77 -4.70 11.27 -4.83
CA ASP A 77 -3.71 12.00 -4.03
C ASP A 77 -3.38 11.26 -2.73
N LEU A 78 -2.10 11.27 -2.36
CA LEU A 78 -1.63 10.56 -1.17
C LEU A 78 -2.31 11.04 0.13
N GLU A 79 -2.66 12.33 0.20
CA GLU A 79 -3.40 12.91 1.33
C GLU A 79 -4.79 12.30 1.51
N GLU A 80 -5.46 11.98 0.40
CA GLU A 80 -6.76 11.29 0.44
C GLU A 80 -6.61 9.87 0.97
N VAL A 81 -5.58 9.14 0.54
CA VAL A 81 -5.26 7.82 1.08
C VAL A 81 -4.93 7.88 2.57
N ARG A 82 -4.14 8.86 3.02
CA ARG A 82 -3.85 9.11 4.43
C ARG A 82 -5.15 9.29 5.23
N ARG A 83 -6.06 10.14 4.73
CA ARG A 83 -7.37 10.40 5.35
C ARG A 83 -8.18 9.10 5.48
N ILE A 84 -8.31 8.33 4.41
CA ILE A 84 -9.08 7.07 4.42
C ILE A 84 -8.46 6.07 5.42
N LEU A 85 -7.15 5.84 5.38
CA LEU A 85 -6.47 4.89 6.27
C LEU A 85 -6.60 5.26 7.76
N VAL A 86 -6.65 6.56 8.08
CA VAL A 86 -6.80 7.06 9.46
C VAL A 86 -8.26 6.99 9.92
N HIS A 87 -9.19 7.55 9.14
CA HIS A 87 -10.59 7.69 9.54
C HIS A 87 -11.37 6.37 9.49
N GLU A 88 -11.19 5.59 8.42
CA GLU A 88 -11.90 4.31 8.25
C GLU A 88 -11.28 3.17 9.07
N ARG A 89 -10.19 3.45 9.82
CA ARG A 89 -9.46 2.48 10.65
C ARG A 89 -9.00 1.22 9.90
N ILE A 90 -8.84 1.32 8.60
CA ILE A 90 -8.30 0.24 7.76
C ILE A 90 -6.77 0.33 7.67
N LYS A 91 -6.13 -0.82 7.48
CA LYS A 91 -4.65 -0.92 7.48
C LYS A 91 -4.03 -0.71 6.10
N ARG A 92 -4.78 -0.98 5.03
CA ARG A 92 -4.34 -0.95 3.64
C ARG A 92 -5.52 -0.72 2.69
N LEU A 93 -5.22 -0.19 1.51
CA LEU A 93 -6.13 0.03 0.41
C LEU A 93 -5.60 -0.67 -0.83
N ILE A 94 -6.51 -1.19 -1.64
CA ILE A 94 -6.18 -1.69 -2.97
C ILE A 94 -6.16 -0.51 -3.94
N VAL A 95 -5.14 -0.48 -4.79
CA VAL A 95 -4.96 0.52 -5.83
C VAL A 95 -5.34 -0.09 -7.18
N LEU A 96 -6.23 0.60 -7.88
CA LEU A 96 -6.77 0.16 -9.17
C LEU A 96 -6.40 1.14 -10.28
N ASP A 97 -6.20 0.60 -11.48
CA ASP A 97 -6.23 1.35 -12.74
C ASP A 97 -7.23 0.68 -13.68
N GLN A 98 -8.20 1.45 -14.20
CA GLN A 98 -9.30 0.95 -15.04
C GLN A 98 -9.96 -0.35 -14.49
N GLY A 99 -10.10 -0.46 -13.17
CA GLY A 99 -10.68 -1.64 -12.50
C GLY A 99 -9.72 -2.84 -12.31
N LYS A 100 -8.51 -2.77 -12.85
CA LYS A 100 -7.46 -3.78 -12.66
C LYS A 100 -6.65 -3.48 -11.42
N LEU A 101 -6.24 -4.53 -10.71
CA LEU A 101 -5.34 -4.39 -9.58
C LEU A 101 -3.93 -4.04 -10.05
N VAL A 102 -3.41 -2.89 -9.57
CA VAL A 102 -2.06 -2.41 -9.89
C VAL A 102 -1.15 -2.24 -8.67
N GLY A 103 -1.73 -2.20 -7.46
CA GLY A 103 -0.94 -2.08 -6.25
C GLY A 103 -1.73 -2.17 -4.95
N ILE A 104 -1.01 -2.11 -3.84
CA ILE A 104 -1.56 -1.90 -2.49
C ILE A 104 -0.81 -0.74 -1.86
N VAL A 105 -1.53 0.10 -1.13
CA VAL A 105 -0.96 1.14 -0.28
C VAL A 105 -1.41 0.92 1.16
N SER A 106 -0.48 0.94 2.09
CA SER A 106 -0.69 0.66 3.50
C SER A 106 -0.09 1.75 4.38
N ARG A 107 -0.42 1.70 5.68
CA ARG A 107 0.20 2.60 6.67
C ARG A 107 1.73 2.47 6.70
N ALA A 108 2.28 1.27 6.44
CA ALA A 108 3.72 1.06 6.39
C ALA A 108 4.35 1.81 5.21
N ASP A 109 3.70 1.81 4.05
CA ASP A 109 4.17 2.55 2.87
C ASP A 109 4.16 4.06 3.13
N LEU A 110 3.14 4.57 3.85
CA LEU A 110 3.10 5.98 4.24
C LEU A 110 4.18 6.35 5.26
N VAL A 111 4.47 5.47 6.23
CA VAL A 111 5.55 5.68 7.20
C VAL A 111 6.90 5.65 6.48
N LYS A 112 7.09 4.72 5.53
CA LYS A 112 8.26 4.65 4.67
C LYS A 112 8.47 5.95 3.90
N GLU A 113 7.42 6.48 3.26
CA GLU A 113 7.50 7.76 2.54
C GLU A 113 7.93 8.93 3.44
N VAL A 114 7.45 8.99 4.68
CA VAL A 114 7.87 10.03 5.64
C VAL A 114 9.34 9.86 6.05
N ALA A 115 9.78 8.62 6.29
CA ALA A 115 11.14 8.32 6.73
C ALA A 115 12.19 8.57 5.63
N GLU A 116 11.81 8.40 4.37
CA GLU A 116 12.71 8.46 3.21
C GLU A 116 12.68 9.81 2.52
N ARG A 117 11.90 10.75 3.05
CA ARG A 117 11.75 12.08 2.49
C ARG A 117 12.85 13.00 3.02
N TRP A 118 13.71 13.43 2.11
CA TRP A 118 14.77 14.39 2.37
C TRP A 118 14.45 15.72 1.71
N VAL A 119 14.68 16.83 2.43
CA VAL A 119 14.48 18.18 1.89
C VAL A 119 15.79 18.95 1.92
N CYS A 120 16.21 19.46 0.77
CA CYS A 120 17.41 20.30 0.66
C CYS A 120 17.18 21.66 1.33
N ASN A 121 17.98 22.01 2.34
CA ASN A 121 17.82 23.31 3.04
C ASN A 121 18.35 24.51 2.23
N VAL A 122 18.94 24.29 1.05
CA VAL A 122 19.41 25.36 0.15
C VAL A 122 18.34 25.77 -0.86
N CYS A 123 17.74 24.80 -1.55
CA CYS A 123 16.80 25.09 -2.64
C CYS A 123 15.39 24.50 -2.44
N GLY A 124 15.16 23.76 -1.34
CA GLY A 124 13.89 23.14 -1.02
C GLY A 124 13.56 21.88 -1.81
N GLU A 125 14.50 21.36 -2.61
CA GLU A 125 14.29 20.14 -3.39
C GLU A 125 13.98 18.95 -2.49
N VAL A 126 12.97 18.16 -2.86
CA VAL A 126 12.56 16.96 -2.13
C VAL A 126 13.07 15.72 -2.87
N THR A 127 13.77 14.85 -2.16
CA THR A 127 14.25 13.57 -2.70
C THR A 127 13.77 12.42 -1.83
N HIS A 128 13.52 11.27 -2.45
CA HIS A 128 13.06 10.05 -1.76
C HIS A 128 14.16 9.00 -1.82
N SER A 129 14.74 8.65 -0.67
CA SER A 129 15.80 7.65 -0.56
C SER A 129 15.88 7.07 0.84
N GLU A 130 16.18 5.77 0.94
CA GLU A 130 16.42 5.07 2.22
C GLU A 130 17.59 5.68 2.99
N GLU A 131 18.64 6.10 2.28
CA GLU A 131 19.81 6.78 2.84
C GLU A 131 19.81 8.27 2.48
N GLN A 132 20.45 9.09 3.31
CA GLN A 132 20.60 10.52 3.05
C GLN A 132 21.38 10.74 1.74
N PRO A 133 20.92 11.62 0.82
CA PRO A 133 21.66 11.90 -0.39
C PRO A 133 22.99 12.64 -0.11
N ASP A 134 24.08 12.22 -0.78
CA ASP A 134 25.38 12.90 -0.73
C ASP A 134 25.37 14.30 -1.36
N SER A 135 24.40 14.58 -2.24
CA SER A 135 24.21 15.89 -2.85
C SER A 135 22.80 16.11 -3.37
N CYS A 136 22.36 17.37 -3.36
CA CYS A 136 21.08 17.76 -3.95
C CYS A 136 21.13 17.59 -5.47
N PRO A 137 20.21 16.81 -6.08
CA PRO A 137 20.20 16.58 -7.53
C PRO A 137 19.88 17.84 -8.33
N ARG A 138 19.37 18.89 -7.66
CA ARG A 138 19.00 20.16 -8.29
C ARG A 138 20.06 21.25 -8.18
N CYS A 139 20.65 21.46 -7.01
CA CYS A 139 21.61 22.55 -6.79
C CYS A 139 23.04 22.11 -6.45
N GLY A 140 23.28 20.81 -6.25
CA GLY A 140 24.60 20.24 -5.94
C GLY A 140 25.10 20.47 -4.52
N ALA A 141 24.28 21.04 -3.62
CA ALA A 141 24.64 21.19 -2.21
C ALA A 141 24.86 19.83 -1.53
N ARG A 142 25.94 19.66 -0.76
CA ARG A 142 26.39 18.35 -0.24
C ARG A 142 25.99 18.03 1.20
N GLU A 143 25.70 19.03 2.04
CA GLU A 143 25.49 18.79 3.48
C GLU A 143 24.42 19.71 4.07
N VAL A 144 23.17 19.58 3.61
CA VAL A 144 22.03 20.17 4.34
C VAL A 144 20.71 19.51 3.93
N PHE A 145 20.48 18.28 4.38
CA PHE A 145 19.15 17.67 4.30
C PHE A 145 18.58 17.55 5.71
N ALA A 146 17.49 18.28 5.99
CA ALA A 146 16.74 18.02 7.20
C ALA A 146 15.93 16.73 6.96
N SER A 147 16.19 15.69 7.76
CA SER A 147 15.12 14.75 8.09
C SER A 147 14.05 15.60 8.78
N THR A 148 12.82 15.56 8.31
CA THR A 148 11.72 16.26 8.99
C THR A 148 11.42 15.53 10.30
N GLU A 149 12.31 15.62 11.29
CA GLU A 149 11.95 15.30 12.65
C GLU A 149 10.95 16.36 13.14
N PRO A 150 9.77 15.96 13.67
CA PRO A 150 8.97 16.88 14.44
C PRO A 150 9.76 17.25 15.69
N VAL A 151 10.08 18.54 15.85
CA VAL A 151 10.60 19.07 17.11
C VAL A 151 9.58 18.73 18.20
N PRO A 152 9.95 17.99 19.26
CA PRO A 152 9.02 17.67 20.33
C PRO A 152 8.54 18.96 21.01
N PRO A 153 7.24 19.07 21.38
CA PRO A 153 6.76 20.23 22.12
C PRO A 153 7.47 20.31 23.48
N GLY A 154 8.24 21.38 23.69
CA GLY A 154 8.94 21.65 24.95
C GLY A 154 10.44 22.00 24.86
N SER A 155 10.93 22.50 23.72
CA SER A 155 12.22 23.19 23.64
C SER A 155 12.08 24.69 23.83
#